data_AF-A0ABD2N7H8-F1
#
_entry.id   AF-A0ABD2N7H8-F1
#
_cell.length_a   1.000
_cell.length_b   1.000
_cell.length_c   1.000
_cell.angle_alpha   90.00
_cell.angle_beta   90.00
_cell.angle_gamma   90.00
#
_symmetry.space_group_name_H-M   'P 1'
#
loop_
_entity.id
_entity.type
_entity.pdbx_description
1 polymer ?
#
loop_
_entity_poly.entity_id
_entity_poly.type
_entity_poly.pdbx_seq_one_letter_code
_entity_poly.pdbx_strand_id
1 'polypeptide(L)'
;MMKKAEDDDEDPHLCLLEYRSTPIDANIKSPVLLFNKEINSLLPKFFIFNQVKGKEETRNSLEVRQMKQKEYYDKNAKDLEEVRVNEEVRVQNQNKTAWEPGQVSSRPDEPRMTN
;
A
#
# COMPACT_ATOMS: atom_id res chain seq x y z
N MET A 1 2.82 -7.21 -12.16
CA MET A 1 3.82 -8.29 -12.04
C MET A 1 3.13 -9.65 -12.03
N MET A 2 2.23 -9.98 -11.09
CA MET A 2 1.54 -11.29 -11.08
C MET A 2 0.73 -11.58 -12.36
N LYS A 3 -0.10 -10.64 -12.83
CA LYS A 3 -0.81 -10.80 -14.12
C LYS A 3 0.14 -11.01 -15.31
N LYS A 4 1.30 -10.37 -15.28
CA LYS A 4 2.31 -10.51 -16.33
C LYS A 4 2.95 -11.90 -16.29
N ALA A 5 3.21 -12.44 -15.11
CA ALA A 5 3.71 -13.82 -14.96
C ALA A 5 2.68 -14.84 -15.47
N GLU A 6 1.38 -14.60 -15.22
CA GLU A 6 0.30 -15.41 -15.79
C GLU A 6 0.26 -15.31 -17.33
N ASP A 7 0.47 -14.12 -17.89
CA ASP A 7 0.51 -13.90 -19.34
C ASP A 7 1.77 -14.53 -20.00
N ASP A 8 2.91 -14.56 -19.28
CA ASP A 8 4.22 -15.04 -19.75
C ASP A 8 4.47 -16.54 -19.42
N ASP A 9 3.48 -17.25 -18.86
CA ASP A 9 3.55 -18.67 -18.40
C ASP A 9 4.70 -18.93 -17.39
N GLU A 10 5.03 -17.92 -16.59
CA GLU A 10 6.02 -18.00 -15.51
C GLU A 10 5.36 -18.34 -14.16
N ASP A 11 6.11 -18.98 -13.25
CA ASP A 11 5.61 -19.30 -11.91
C ASP A 11 5.30 -18.01 -11.10
N PRO A 12 4.02 -17.75 -10.74
CA PRO A 12 3.65 -16.58 -9.97
C PRO A 12 4.35 -16.49 -8.60
N HIS A 13 4.70 -17.64 -8.00
CA HIS A 13 5.40 -17.69 -6.72
C HIS A 13 6.83 -17.18 -6.83
N LEU A 14 7.49 -17.41 -7.96
CA LEU A 14 8.82 -16.90 -8.23
C LEU A 14 8.80 -15.37 -8.39
N CYS A 15 7.84 -14.85 -9.16
CA CYS A 15 7.62 -13.40 -9.28
C CYS A 15 7.38 -12.73 -7.92
N LEU A 16 6.60 -13.37 -7.05
CA LEU A 16 6.32 -12.88 -5.71
C LEU A 16 7.55 -12.94 -4.80
N LEU A 17 8.39 -13.97 -4.96
CA LEU A 17 9.67 -14.10 -4.25
C LEU A 17 10.60 -12.94 -4.61
N GLU A 18 10.72 -12.65 -5.90
CA GLU A 18 11.54 -11.55 -6.40
C GLU A 18 11.03 -10.21 -5.89
N TYR A 19 9.72 -9.95 -6.03
CA TYR A 19 9.09 -8.74 -5.50
C TYR A 19 9.43 -8.54 -4.00
N ARG A 20 9.31 -9.60 -3.21
CA ARG A 20 9.64 -9.56 -1.78
C ARG A 20 11.11 -9.41 -1.47
N SER A 21 12.01 -9.69 -2.42
CA SER A 21 13.47 -9.51 -2.32
C SER A 21 13.96 -8.16 -2.83
N THR A 22 13.10 -7.37 -3.48
CA THR A 22 13.45 -6.03 -3.97
C THR A 22 13.44 -4.99 -2.85
N PRO A 23 14.48 -4.14 -2.72
CA PRO A 23 14.50 -3.07 -1.73
C PRO A 23 13.41 -2.05 -2.02
N ILE A 24 12.75 -1.55 -0.97
CA ILE A 24 11.68 -0.55 -1.08
C ILE A 24 12.24 0.83 -1.47
N ASP A 25 13.49 1.08 -1.09
CA ASP A 25 14.24 2.31 -1.40
C ASP A 25 15.76 2.02 -1.29
N ALA A 26 16.60 2.93 -1.79
CA ALA A 26 18.05 2.85 -1.66
C ALA A 26 18.51 2.70 -0.19
N ASN A 27 17.72 3.26 0.74
CA ASN A 27 18.02 3.29 2.17
C ASN A 27 17.13 2.36 3.02
N ILE A 28 16.14 1.70 2.41
CA ILE A 28 15.14 0.88 3.12
C ILE A 28 15.20 -0.52 2.57
N LYS A 29 15.52 -1.47 3.47
CA LYS A 29 15.63 -2.88 3.13
C LYS A 29 14.32 -3.42 2.56
N SER A 30 14.48 -4.47 1.78
CA SER A 30 13.39 -5.22 1.19
C SER A 30 12.40 -5.76 2.25
N PRO A 31 11.11 -6.01 1.89
CA PRO A 31 10.13 -6.61 2.78
C PRO A 31 10.53 -7.97 3.39
N VAL A 32 11.63 -8.57 2.93
CA VAL A 32 12.37 -9.66 3.59
C VAL A 32 12.51 -9.51 5.11
N LEU A 33 12.53 -8.28 5.65
CA LEU A 33 12.54 -8.03 7.10
C LEU A 33 11.43 -8.78 7.87
N LEU A 34 10.28 -9.02 7.23
CA LEU A 34 9.18 -9.80 7.82
C LEU A 34 9.59 -11.24 8.18
N PHE A 35 10.54 -11.81 7.43
CA PHE A 35 10.97 -13.20 7.60
C PHE A 35 12.25 -13.34 8.43
N ASN A 36 12.88 -12.22 8.82
CA ASN A 36 14.11 -12.17 9.62
C ASN A 36 15.27 -13.06 9.08
N LYS A 37 15.22 -13.41 7.79
CA LYS A 37 16.22 -14.23 7.08
C LYS A 37 16.35 -13.71 5.66
N GLU A 38 17.52 -13.82 5.06
CA GLU A 38 17.68 -13.51 3.64
C GLU A 38 16.96 -14.54 2.76
N ILE A 39 16.35 -14.06 1.68
CA ILE A 39 15.73 -14.89 0.65
C ILE A 39 16.73 -15.05 -0.49
N ASN A 40 16.89 -16.28 -0.98
CA ASN A 40 17.65 -16.56 -2.19
C ASN A 40 16.77 -16.22 -3.40
N SER A 41 17.11 -15.15 -4.12
CA SER A 41 16.44 -14.74 -5.36
C SER A 41 17.42 -14.77 -6.53
N LEU A 42 16.86 -14.79 -7.75
CA LEU A 42 17.62 -14.84 -9.00
C LEU A 42 18.19 -13.47 -9.40
N LEU A 43 17.67 -12.40 -8.80
CA LEU A 43 18.12 -11.04 -9.07
C LEU A 43 19.53 -10.80 -8.49
N PRO A 44 20.43 -10.13 -9.23
CA PRO A 44 21.71 -9.71 -8.69
C PRO A 44 21.51 -8.86 -7.44
N LYS A 45 21.99 -9.34 -6.29
CA LYS A 45 22.03 -8.56 -5.05
C LYS A 45 23.04 -7.42 -5.25
N PHE A 46 22.58 -6.22 -5.58
CA PHE A 46 23.45 -5.04 -5.60
C PHE A 46 24.07 -4.89 -4.20
N PHE A 47 25.37 -5.12 -4.07
CA PHE A 47 26.13 -5.22 -2.81
C PHE A 47 26.20 -3.93 -1.97
N ILE A 48 25.43 -2.89 -2.30
CA ILE A 48 25.46 -1.58 -1.60
C ILE A 48 24.63 -1.61 -0.30
N PHE A 49 23.75 -2.60 -0.12
CA PHE A 49 22.78 -2.62 1.00
C PHE A 49 23.32 -3.19 2.33
N ASN A 50 24.62 -3.47 2.43
CA ASN A 50 25.25 -4.06 3.61
C ASN A 50 25.60 -3.06 4.72
N GLN A 51 25.13 -1.82 4.67
CA GLN A 51 25.04 -1.03 5.89
C GLN A 51 23.78 -1.46 6.62
N VAL A 52 23.95 -2.41 7.54
CA VAL A 52 22.90 -2.93 8.41
C VAL A 52 22.41 -1.80 9.30
N LYS A 53 21.47 -1.01 8.79
CA LYS A 53 20.62 -0.20 9.66
C LYS A 53 19.86 -1.16 10.58
N GLY A 54 19.85 -0.85 11.87
CA GLY A 54 19.08 -1.61 12.86
C GLY A 54 17.59 -1.65 12.50
N LYS A 55 16.84 -2.56 13.13
CA LYS A 55 15.37 -2.62 12.98
C LYS A 55 14.73 -1.26 13.29
N GLU A 56 15.20 -0.61 14.36
CA GLU A 56 14.75 0.72 14.78
C GLU A 56 15.03 1.81 13.74
N GLU A 57 16.22 1.85 13.17
CA GLU A 57 16.58 2.85 12.15
C GLU A 57 15.76 2.69 10.87
N THR A 58 15.46 1.43 10.49
CA THR A 58 14.59 1.15 9.34
C THR A 58 13.16 1.59 9.64
N ARG A 59 12.66 1.31 10.86
CA ARG A 59 11.34 1.77 11.31
C ARG A 59 11.23 3.29 11.25
N ASN A 60 12.18 4.01 11.83
CA ASN A 60 12.22 5.47 11.81
C ASN A 60 12.22 6.02 10.37
N SER A 61 12.98 5.38 9.47
CA SER A 61 13.02 5.77 8.05
C SER A 61 11.67 5.58 7.35
N LEU A 62 10.95 4.50 7.68
CA LEU A 62 9.60 4.24 7.18
C LEU A 62 8.59 5.27 7.72
N GLU A 63 8.63 5.58 9.01
CA GLU A 63 7.75 6.57 9.64
C GLU A 63 7.95 7.96 9.02
N VAL A 64 9.20 8.40 8.84
CA VAL A 64 9.51 9.67 8.15
C VAL A 64 8.99 9.69 6.71
N ARG A 65 9.10 8.57 5.99
CA ARG A 65 8.57 8.47 4.62
C ARG A 65 7.05 8.58 4.60
N GLN A 66 6.35 7.91 5.52
CA GLN A 66 4.90 8.01 5.66
C GLN A 66 4.46 9.44 5.99
N MET A 67 5.17 10.10 6.91
CA MET A 67 4.90 11.51 7.25
C MET A 67 5.05 12.44 6.05
N LYS A 68 6.13 12.29 5.27
CA LYS A 68 6.32 13.07 4.03
C LYS A 68 5.21 12.79 3.01
N GLN A 69 4.85 11.53 2.82
CA GLN A 69 3.77 11.16 1.90
C GLN A 69 2.45 11.82 2.31
N LYS A 70 2.12 11.77 3.61
CA LYS A 70 0.96 12.47 4.19
C LYS A 70 1.05 13.97 3.92
N GLU A 71 2.18 14.61 4.22
CA GLU A 71 2.37 16.05 4.00
C GLU A 71 2.14 16.46 2.53
N TYR A 72 2.68 15.70 1.57
CA TYR A 72 2.48 15.98 0.15
C TYR A 72 1.04 15.74 -0.32
N TYR A 73 0.38 14.72 0.22
CA TYR A 73 -1.03 14.45 -0.07
C TYR A 73 -1.93 15.57 0.46
N ASP A 74 -1.73 15.93 1.74
CA ASP A 74 -2.52 16.94 2.45
C ASP A 74 -2.42 18.33 1.79
N LYS A 75 -1.33 18.64 1.06
CA LYS A 75 -1.18 19.90 0.32
C LYS A 75 -2.28 20.15 -0.72
N ASN A 76 -2.78 19.10 -1.34
CA ASN A 76 -3.80 19.19 -2.39
C ASN A 76 -5.12 18.53 -1.99
N ALA A 77 -5.15 17.82 -0.86
CA ALA A 77 -6.36 17.23 -0.33
C ALA A 77 -7.32 18.33 0.13
N LYS A 78 -8.60 18.14 -0.14
CA LYS A 78 -9.68 18.95 0.41
C LYS A 78 -10.53 18.04 1.27
N ASP A 79 -10.75 18.44 2.52
CA ASP A 79 -11.70 17.74 3.37
C ASP A 79 -13.10 17.86 2.74
N LEU A 80 -13.77 16.73 2.60
CA LEU A 80 -15.10 16.68 2.05
C LEU A 80 -16.08 17.21 3.11
N GLU A 81 -17.06 18.00 2.69
CA GLU A 81 -18.11 18.46 3.59
C GLU A 81 -18.84 17.27 4.21
N GLU A 82 -19.20 17.45 5.48
CA GLU A 82 -19.87 16.41 6.23
C GLU A 82 -21.28 16.13 5.68
N VAL A 83 -21.49 14.91 5.19
CA VAL A 83 -22.77 14.46 4.62
C VAL A 83 -23.85 14.34 5.71
N ARG A 84 -24.99 15.01 5.53
CA ARG A 84 -26.06 15.05 6.55
C ARG A 84 -26.95 13.80 6.46
N VAL A 85 -27.50 13.38 7.61
CA VAL A 85 -28.53 12.34 7.63
C VAL A 85 -29.75 12.85 6.87
N ASN A 86 -30.32 12.00 6.00
CA ASN A 86 -31.39 12.32 5.04
C ASN A 86 -30.99 13.15 3.82
N GLU A 87 -29.71 13.34 3.54
CA GLU A 87 -29.26 13.94 2.29
C GLU A 87 -29.39 12.95 1.12
N GLU A 88 -29.90 13.44 -0.02
CA GLU A 88 -29.93 12.67 -1.27
C GLU A 88 -28.52 12.64 -1.88
N VAL A 89 -27.95 11.45 -1.98
CA VAL A 89 -26.62 11.21 -2.53
C VAL A 89 -26.70 10.30 -3.75
N ARG A 90 -25.70 10.37 -4.62
CA ARG A 90 -25.54 9.39 -5.70
C ARG A 90 -24.43 8.43 -5.30
N VAL A 91 -24.73 7.14 -5.33
CA VAL A 91 -23.78 6.08 -5.01
C VAL A 91 -23.37 5.40 -6.32
N GLN A 92 -22.06 5.31 -6.56
CA GLN A 92 -21.54 4.54 -7.67
C GLN A 92 -21.62 3.06 -7.31
N ASN A 93 -22.42 2.31 -8.06
CA ASN A 93 -22.49 0.87 -7.89
C ASN A 93 -21.19 0.25 -8.44
N GLN A 94 -20.44 -0.52 -7.66
CA GLN A 94 -19.17 -1.09 -8.16
C GLN A 94 -19.39 -2.13 -9.27
N ASN A 95 -20.59 -2.73 -9.34
CA ASN A 95 -20.95 -3.75 -10.32
C ASN A 95 -21.59 -3.16 -11.59
N LYS A 96 -22.06 -1.91 -11.53
CA LYS A 96 -22.66 -1.21 -12.67
C LYS A 96 -21.99 0.14 -12.81
N THR A 97 -21.51 0.51 -13.98
CA THR A 97 -20.91 1.83 -14.24
C THR A 97 -21.89 3.02 -14.15
N ALA A 98 -23.04 2.85 -13.50
CA ALA A 98 -24.09 3.84 -13.32
C ALA A 98 -24.12 4.36 -11.88
N TRP A 99 -24.46 5.64 -11.75
CA TRP A 99 -24.71 6.30 -10.48
C TRP A 99 -26.18 6.12 -10.09
N GLU A 100 -26.45 5.47 -8.97
CA GLU A 100 -27.79 5.20 -8.45
C GLU A 100 -28.10 6.17 -7.29
N PRO A 101 -29.33 6.72 -7.19
CA PRO A 101 -29.72 7.60 -6.09
C PRO A 101 -29.88 6.81 -4.79
N GLY A 102 -29.51 7.43 -3.66
CA GLY A 102 -29.66 6.87 -2.32
C GLY A 102 -29.82 7.98 -1.27
N GLN A 103 -30.26 7.58 -0.08
CA GLN A 103 -30.45 8.49 1.05
C GLN A 103 -29.54 8.05 2.21
N VAL A 104 -28.92 9.01 2.87
CA VAL A 104 -28.01 8.76 3.99
C VAL A 104 -28.82 8.37 5.22
N SER A 105 -28.75 7.10 5.62
CA SER A 105 -29.54 6.54 6.72
C SER A 105 -28.97 6.85 8.11
N SER A 106 -27.67 6.70 8.28
CA SER A 106 -26.97 6.96 9.54
C SER A 106 -25.47 7.07 9.29
N ARG A 107 -24.78 7.78 10.19
CA ARG A 107 -23.31 7.73 10.25
C ARG A 107 -22.91 6.56 11.16
N PRO A 108 -21.99 5.68 10.75
CA PRO A 108 -21.38 4.75 11.68
C PRO A 108 -20.56 5.54 12.71
N ASP A 109 -20.80 5.31 14.01
CA ASP A 109 -20.08 5.98 15.10
C ASP A 109 -18.59 5.54 15.17
N GLU A 110 -18.26 4.40 14.57
CA GLU A 110 -16.90 3.87 14.55
C GLU A 110 -16.23 4.10 13.18
N PRO A 111 -14.99 4.62 13.15
CA PRO A 111 -14.20 4.59 11.93
C PRO A 111 -14.01 3.13 11.52
N ARG A 112 -14.16 2.83 10.24
CA ARG A 112 -14.01 1.46 9.70
C ARG A 112 -12.67 0.88 10.17
N MET A 113 -12.71 -0.01 11.16
CA MET A 113 -11.57 -0.84 11.50
C MET A 113 -11.39 -1.84 10.36
N THR A 114 -10.34 -1.66 9.57
CA THR A 114 -9.87 -2.69 8.65
C THR A 114 -9.13 -3.75 9.48
N ASN A 115 -9.78 -4.90 9.72
CA ASN A 115 -9.10 -6.11 10.20
C ASN A 115 -8.21 -6.72 9.10
#